data_AF-A0A7W7G8S9-F1
#
_entry.id   AF-A0A7W7G8S9-F1
#
_cell.length_a   1.000
_cell.length_b   1.000
_cell.length_c   1.000
_cell.angle_alpha   90.00
_cell.angle_beta   90.00
_cell.angle_gamma   90.00
#
_symmetry.space_group_name_H-M   'P 1'
#
loop_
_entity.id
_entity.type
_entity.pdbx_description
1 polymer ?
#
loop_
_entity_poly.entity_id
_entity_poly.type
_entity_poly.pdbx_seq_one_letter_code
_entity_poly.pdbx_strand_id
1 'polypeptide(L)'
;MDVVRAAMAENKERIFKAHWTDDEVRDPLLALIGQKCWYCETIIQRADVNVDHFRPKSEVLDEPGHLGYWWLAYEIENYRITCKHCNSGGARFDGVPEGRAKGSRFPLLAGPRAWQPGNERLEQPLLLDPAQQGDPDLLGFDSYGYARRSNAPYSPAEAQSGVCRADETIRILALNATQITEQRRELMTEIAELAQISSLPTVQARIERKVHPTAPWSSAATAALALQRACALPTDPAAQPETALSATTVFDRHRSNVDLRNLLEHLDPAELAAGIPLTIHYKKDVRAVLQRDGRINVLGRTWGTPTSAARVAIGSDDVDGWDFWRLTTAGVEQSLADFRAKHTP
;
A
#
# COMPACT_ATOMS: atom_id res chain seq x y z
N MET A 1 24.09 -22.26 4.21
CA MET A 1 23.89 -21.46 2.98
C MET A 1 24.61 -22.03 1.77
N ASP A 2 25.89 -22.40 1.85
CA ASP A 2 26.64 -22.92 0.69
C ASP A 2 26.09 -24.25 0.15
N VAL A 3 25.60 -25.11 1.04
CA VAL A 3 24.89 -26.36 0.68
C VAL A 3 23.64 -26.09 -0.16
N VAL A 4 22.92 -24.99 0.14
CA VAL A 4 21.68 -24.63 -0.55
C VAL A 4 21.97 -23.97 -1.91
N ARG A 5 23.01 -23.13 -1.98
CA ARG A 5 23.49 -22.55 -3.25
C ARG A 5 24.07 -23.62 -4.20
N ALA A 6 24.80 -24.61 -3.68
CA ALA A 6 25.28 -25.75 -4.47
C ALA A 6 24.12 -26.59 -5.03
N ALA A 7 23.08 -26.84 -4.23
CA ALA A 7 21.88 -27.55 -4.69
C ALA A 7 21.13 -26.81 -5.82
N MET A 8 21.21 -25.47 -5.90
CA MET A 8 20.60 -24.70 -7.00
C MET A 8 21.31 -24.89 -8.34
N ALA A 9 22.64 -24.98 -8.34
CA ALA A 9 23.41 -25.13 -9.57
C ALA A 9 23.09 -26.42 -10.33
N GLU A 10 22.57 -27.43 -9.61
CA GLU A 10 22.24 -28.74 -10.14
C GLU A 10 20.72 -28.95 -10.38
N ASN A 11 19.86 -28.07 -9.87
CA ASN A 11 18.40 -28.20 -9.93
C ASN A 11 17.81 -27.77 -11.28
N LYS A 12 18.09 -28.57 -12.32
CA LYS A 12 17.58 -28.37 -13.69
C LYS A 12 16.07 -28.55 -13.80
N GLU A 13 15.45 -29.27 -12.85
CA GLU A 13 14.01 -29.56 -12.81
C GLU A 13 13.19 -28.51 -12.06
N ARG A 14 13.84 -27.54 -11.39
CA ARG A 14 13.22 -26.47 -10.60
C ARG A 14 12.25 -26.98 -9.54
N ILE A 15 12.59 -28.09 -8.90
CA ILE A 15 11.84 -28.66 -7.78
C ILE A 15 12.45 -28.10 -6.49
N PHE A 16 11.70 -27.27 -5.77
CA PHE A 16 12.21 -26.59 -4.59
C PHE A 16 11.82 -27.33 -3.31
N LYS A 17 12.80 -27.83 -2.56
CA LYS A 17 12.58 -28.22 -1.17
C LYS A 17 12.38 -26.97 -0.32
N ALA A 18 11.41 -26.99 0.59
CA ALA A 18 10.98 -25.83 1.36
C ALA A 18 11.93 -25.45 2.51
N HIS A 19 13.24 -25.35 2.26
CA HIS A 19 14.23 -24.98 3.27
C HIS A 19 13.99 -23.62 3.94
N TRP A 20 13.23 -22.73 3.30
CA TRP A 20 12.79 -21.47 3.90
C TRP A 20 11.87 -21.64 5.12
N THR A 21 11.28 -22.83 5.34
CA THR A 21 10.48 -23.11 6.53
C THR A 21 11.30 -23.65 7.71
N ASP A 22 12.56 -24.02 7.47
CA ASP A 22 13.46 -24.57 8.48
C ASP A 22 13.71 -23.51 9.57
N ASP A 23 13.76 -23.94 10.83
CA ASP A 23 13.89 -23.06 12.00
C ASP A 23 15.15 -22.16 11.90
N GLU A 24 16.25 -22.70 11.35
CA GLU A 24 17.51 -21.97 11.13
C GLU A 24 17.36 -20.76 10.19
N VAL A 25 16.38 -20.77 9.28
CA VAL A 25 16.07 -19.66 8.38
C VAL A 25 14.96 -18.78 8.98
N ARG A 26 13.92 -19.40 9.52
CA ARG A 26 12.71 -18.73 9.97
C ARG A 26 12.94 -17.93 11.26
N ASP A 27 13.68 -18.48 12.22
CA ASP A 27 13.83 -17.87 13.54
C ASP A 27 14.63 -16.55 13.50
N PRO A 28 15.71 -16.40 12.70
CA PRO A 28 16.34 -15.09 12.48
C PRO A 28 15.40 -14.04 11.87
N LEU A 29 14.53 -14.44 10.92
CA LEU A 29 13.55 -13.54 10.32
C LEU A 29 12.49 -13.09 11.33
N LEU A 30 12.05 -13.99 12.21
CA LEU A 30 11.15 -13.67 13.32
C LEU A 30 11.82 -12.78 14.38
N ALA A 31 13.11 -12.98 14.66
CA ALA A 31 13.85 -12.14 15.59
C ALA A 31 13.96 -10.69 15.10
N LEU A 32 14.05 -10.47 13.78
CA LEU A 32 14.15 -9.13 13.18
C LEU A 32 12.88 -8.30 13.35
N ILE A 33 11.70 -8.91 13.17
CA ILE A 33 10.42 -8.20 13.02
C ILE A 33 9.35 -8.61 14.03
N GLY A 34 9.63 -9.58 14.90
CA GLY A 34 8.65 -10.20 15.79
C GLY A 34 7.76 -11.26 15.13
N GLN A 35 6.81 -11.78 15.91
CA GLN A 35 5.87 -12.81 15.44
C GLN A 35 4.65 -12.19 14.74
N LYS A 36 4.90 -11.47 13.64
CA LYS A 36 3.87 -10.79 12.85
C LYS A 36 4.10 -10.92 11.34
N CYS A 37 3.07 -10.63 10.56
CA CYS A 37 3.18 -10.49 9.10
C CYS A 37 3.95 -9.21 8.74
N TRP A 38 4.94 -9.27 7.85
CA TRP A 38 5.70 -8.08 7.41
C TRP A 38 4.81 -7.11 6.62
N TYR A 39 3.79 -7.62 5.94
CA TYR A 39 2.91 -6.82 5.10
C TYR A 39 1.80 -6.12 5.88
N CYS A 40 1.02 -6.88 6.67
CA CYS A 40 -0.16 -6.35 7.35
C CYS A 40 0.03 -6.12 8.85
N GLU A 41 1.16 -6.56 9.41
CA GLU A 41 1.52 -6.50 10.83
C GLU A 41 0.57 -7.23 11.79
N THR A 42 -0.37 -8.01 11.26
CA THR A 42 -1.19 -8.92 12.08
C THR A 42 -0.29 -9.95 12.74
N ILE A 43 -0.51 -10.18 14.05
CA ILE A 43 0.16 -11.21 14.82
C ILE A 43 -0.08 -12.61 14.21
N ILE A 44 0.96 -13.44 14.18
CA ILE A 44 0.86 -14.84 13.72
C ILE A 44 0.88 -15.74 14.96
N GLN A 45 -0.27 -15.87 15.62
CA GLN A 45 -0.39 -16.64 16.85
C GLN A 45 -1.18 -17.93 16.62
N ARG A 46 -0.64 -19.07 17.11
CA ARG A 46 -1.23 -20.41 16.92
C ARG A 46 -1.53 -20.76 15.45
N ALA A 47 -0.78 -20.19 14.53
CA ALA A 47 -0.86 -20.44 13.09
C ALA A 47 0.54 -20.68 12.54
N ASP A 48 0.62 -21.43 11.44
CA ASP A 48 1.90 -21.65 10.76
C ASP A 48 2.47 -20.33 10.24
N VAL A 49 3.73 -20.08 10.60
CA VAL A 49 4.50 -18.96 10.08
C VAL A 49 4.89 -19.29 8.65
N ASN A 50 4.40 -18.49 7.70
CA ASN A 50 4.73 -18.66 6.30
C ASN A 50 5.89 -17.74 5.92
N VAL A 51 6.75 -18.22 5.01
CA VAL A 51 7.80 -17.42 4.37
C VAL A 51 7.42 -17.21 2.92
N ASP A 52 7.14 -15.97 2.54
CA ASP A 52 6.88 -15.56 1.16
C ASP A 52 8.17 -15.22 0.45
N HIS A 53 8.21 -15.53 -0.85
CA HIS A 53 9.23 -15.08 -1.77
C HIS A 53 8.74 -13.77 -2.38
N PHE A 54 9.30 -12.61 -1.97
CA PHE A 54 8.87 -11.30 -2.47
C PHE A 54 8.81 -11.29 -4.00
N ARG A 55 9.89 -11.73 -4.65
CA ARG A 55 9.93 -12.19 -6.04
C ARG A 55 9.57 -13.68 -6.12
N PRO A 56 8.44 -14.06 -6.76
CA PRO A 56 7.95 -15.43 -6.80
C PRO A 56 8.93 -16.43 -7.44
N LYS A 57 9.24 -17.53 -6.75
CA LYS A 57 10.26 -18.51 -7.19
C LYS A 57 9.88 -19.39 -8.39
N SER A 58 8.59 -19.65 -8.62
CA SER A 58 8.16 -20.74 -9.52
C SER A 58 7.32 -20.29 -10.72
N GLU A 59 6.72 -19.11 -10.66
CA GLU A 59 5.90 -18.52 -11.72
C GLU A 59 5.64 -17.05 -11.39
N VAL A 60 5.31 -16.24 -12.40
CA VAL A 60 4.77 -14.89 -12.19
C VAL A 60 3.38 -14.85 -12.81
N LEU A 61 2.38 -14.47 -12.02
CA LEU A 61 1.00 -14.39 -12.50
C LEU A 61 0.90 -13.36 -13.64
N ASP A 62 0.10 -13.68 -14.66
CA ASP A 62 -0.15 -12.84 -15.84
C ASP A 62 1.11 -12.57 -16.70
N GLU A 63 2.17 -13.38 -16.54
CA GLU A 63 3.41 -13.33 -17.34
C GLU A 63 3.69 -14.69 -18.00
N PRO A 64 3.06 -15.00 -19.16
CA PRO A 64 3.19 -16.29 -19.81
C PRO A 64 4.64 -16.65 -20.13
N GLY A 65 5.03 -17.89 -19.77
CA GLY A 65 6.38 -18.41 -19.99
C GLY A 65 7.41 -17.97 -18.95
N HIS A 66 7.06 -17.08 -18.01
CA HIS A 66 7.97 -16.71 -16.93
C HIS A 66 8.05 -17.79 -15.86
N LEU A 67 9.23 -18.35 -15.64
CA LEU A 67 9.46 -19.56 -14.83
C LEU A 67 9.70 -19.24 -13.34
N GLY A 68 9.23 -18.06 -12.92
CA GLY A 68 9.58 -17.44 -11.64
C GLY A 68 11.06 -17.02 -11.55
N TYR A 69 11.36 -16.32 -10.47
CA TYR A 69 12.71 -15.92 -10.05
C TYR A 69 13.38 -17.08 -9.32
N TRP A 70 13.53 -18.20 -10.01
CA TRP A 70 14.03 -19.45 -9.42
C TRP A 70 15.41 -19.26 -8.79
N TRP A 71 16.25 -18.38 -9.34
CA TRP A 71 17.57 -18.04 -8.79
C TRP A 71 17.52 -17.31 -7.44
N LEU A 72 16.36 -16.79 -7.04
CA LEU A 72 16.12 -16.14 -5.75
C LEU A 72 15.33 -17.02 -4.77
N ALA A 73 15.13 -18.31 -5.10
CA ALA A 73 14.33 -19.20 -4.25
C ALA A 73 14.96 -19.44 -2.88
N TYR A 74 16.29 -19.29 -2.76
CA TYR A 74 17.07 -19.50 -1.54
C TYR A 74 17.88 -18.29 -1.06
N GLU A 75 17.51 -17.10 -1.55
CA GLU A 75 18.10 -15.84 -1.10
C GLU A 75 17.25 -15.26 0.04
N ILE A 76 17.86 -15.05 1.21
CA ILE A 76 17.17 -14.59 2.44
C ILE A 76 16.60 -13.19 2.23
N GLU A 77 17.28 -12.37 1.44
CA GLU A 77 16.86 -11.02 1.05
C GLU A 77 15.53 -11.04 0.30
N ASN A 78 15.14 -12.19 -0.28
CA ASN A 78 13.85 -12.38 -0.95
C ASN A 78 12.75 -12.93 -0.02
N TYR A 79 13.02 -13.18 1.27
CA TYR A 79 12.09 -13.83 2.20
C TYR A 79 11.35 -12.86 3.11
N ARG A 80 10.03 -13.00 3.23
CA ARG A 80 9.17 -12.21 4.14
C ARG A 80 8.34 -13.12 5.03
N ILE A 81 8.34 -12.89 6.35
CA ILE A 81 7.36 -13.55 7.22
C ILE A 81 5.98 -12.99 6.90
N THR A 82 5.03 -13.86 6.61
CA THR A 82 3.71 -13.44 6.16
C THR A 82 2.60 -14.30 6.75
N CYS A 83 1.43 -13.70 6.91
CA CYS A 83 0.22 -14.47 7.24
C CYS A 83 -0.30 -15.18 5.98
N LYS A 84 -1.15 -16.20 6.17
CA LYS A 84 -1.76 -16.93 5.06
C LYS A 84 -2.56 -16.00 4.13
N HIS A 85 -3.21 -14.97 4.66
CA HIS A 85 -4.06 -14.06 3.87
C HIS A 85 -3.25 -13.20 2.90
N CYS A 86 -2.16 -12.57 3.34
CA CYS A 86 -1.27 -11.80 2.46
C CYS A 86 -0.50 -12.71 1.50
N ASN A 87 -0.10 -13.91 1.94
CA ASN A 87 0.67 -14.84 1.12
C ASN A 87 -0.14 -15.46 -0.02
N SER A 88 -1.20 -16.22 0.29
CA SER A 88 -1.86 -17.08 -0.70
C SER A 88 -3.38 -17.23 -0.54
N GLY A 89 -3.94 -16.97 0.64
CA GLY A 89 -5.36 -17.23 0.94
C GLY A 89 -6.32 -16.10 0.54
N GLY A 90 -5.84 -14.86 0.49
CA GLY A 90 -6.65 -13.66 0.31
C GLY A 90 -7.40 -13.31 1.59
N ALA A 91 -7.78 -12.05 1.72
CA ALA A 91 -8.59 -11.59 2.86
C ALA A 91 -10.07 -11.90 2.62
N ARG A 92 -10.77 -12.31 3.68
CA ARG A 92 -12.20 -12.60 3.67
C ARG A 92 -12.83 -12.17 4.98
N PHE A 93 -14.09 -11.74 4.91
CA PHE A 93 -14.92 -11.42 6.06
C PHE A 93 -16.34 -11.91 5.80
N ASP A 94 -16.92 -12.66 6.75
CA ASP A 94 -18.24 -13.29 6.61
C ASP A 94 -18.45 -14.06 5.31
N GLY A 95 -17.40 -14.75 4.85
CA GLY A 95 -17.41 -15.51 3.59
C GLY A 95 -17.24 -14.67 2.32
N VAL A 96 -17.22 -13.34 2.43
CA VAL A 96 -17.05 -12.41 1.31
C VAL A 96 -15.55 -12.10 1.10
N PRO A 97 -15.02 -12.22 -0.12
CA PRO A 97 -13.65 -11.77 -0.43
C PRO A 97 -13.48 -10.26 -0.25
N GLU A 98 -12.50 -9.86 0.56
CA GLU A 98 -12.16 -8.44 0.79
C GLU A 98 -10.91 -7.98 0.03
N GLY A 99 -10.13 -8.93 -0.47
CA GLY A 99 -9.00 -8.67 -1.35
C GLY A 99 -8.25 -9.96 -1.68
N ARG A 100 -7.40 -9.87 -2.69
CA ARG A 100 -6.61 -11.02 -3.16
C ARG A 100 -5.39 -11.22 -2.26
N ALA A 101 -4.67 -12.31 -2.45
CA ALA A 101 -3.34 -12.47 -1.89
C ALA A 101 -2.30 -11.98 -2.89
N LYS A 102 -1.06 -11.78 -2.42
CA LYS A 102 0.09 -11.64 -3.30
C LYS A 102 0.23 -12.86 -4.21
N GLY A 103 0.33 -14.07 -3.65
CA GLY A 103 0.61 -15.29 -4.40
C GLY A 103 1.83 -15.12 -5.30
N SER A 104 1.68 -15.48 -6.58
CA SER A 104 2.67 -15.24 -7.64
C SER A 104 2.53 -13.89 -8.34
N ARG A 105 1.70 -12.96 -7.84
CA ARG A 105 1.59 -11.59 -8.38
C ARG A 105 2.87 -10.82 -8.05
N PHE A 106 3.55 -10.37 -9.10
CA PHE A 106 4.71 -9.49 -8.97
C PHE A 106 4.69 -8.42 -10.07
N PRO A 107 3.69 -7.51 -10.03
CA PRO A 107 3.60 -6.43 -11.01
C PRO A 107 4.80 -5.49 -10.90
N LEU A 108 5.27 -4.99 -12.05
CA LEU A 108 6.29 -3.96 -12.11
C LEU A 108 5.64 -2.60 -12.31
N LEU A 109 6.17 -1.59 -11.64
CA LEU A 109 5.87 -0.19 -11.91
C LEU A 109 6.60 0.27 -13.17
N ALA A 110 7.88 -0.10 -13.28
CA ALA A 110 8.75 0.27 -14.39
C ALA A 110 9.91 -0.72 -14.55
N GLY A 111 10.64 -0.59 -15.65
CA GLY A 111 11.80 -1.43 -15.98
C GLY A 111 11.45 -2.76 -16.64
N PRO A 112 12.45 -3.42 -17.25
CA PRO A 112 12.23 -4.69 -17.94
C PRO A 112 12.11 -5.85 -16.95
N ARG A 113 11.15 -6.75 -17.19
CA ARG A 113 11.04 -8.04 -16.48
C ARG A 113 12.35 -8.83 -16.59
N ALA A 114 12.83 -9.34 -15.46
CA ALA A 114 14.04 -10.13 -15.39
C ALA A 114 13.75 -11.61 -15.67
N TRP A 115 14.32 -12.13 -16.75
CA TRP A 115 14.21 -13.54 -17.14
C TRP A 115 15.42 -14.39 -16.72
N GLN A 116 16.46 -13.73 -16.21
CA GLN A 116 17.76 -14.32 -15.89
C GLN A 116 18.36 -13.64 -14.65
N PRO A 117 19.23 -14.35 -13.90
CA PRO A 117 19.92 -13.79 -12.74
C PRO A 117 20.64 -12.48 -13.02
N GLY A 118 20.56 -11.55 -12.07
CA GLY A 118 21.17 -10.24 -12.12
C GLY A 118 20.28 -9.18 -12.76
N ASN A 119 19.37 -9.53 -13.68
CA ASN A 119 18.52 -8.53 -14.34
C ASN A 119 17.44 -7.96 -13.41
N GLU A 120 17.13 -8.63 -12.29
CA GLU A 120 16.16 -8.16 -11.29
C GLU A 120 16.50 -6.79 -10.67
N ARG A 121 17.76 -6.34 -10.81
CA ARG A 121 18.20 -5.00 -10.38
C ARG A 121 17.67 -3.86 -11.26
N LEU A 122 17.20 -4.18 -12.47
CA LEU A 122 16.64 -3.21 -13.42
C LEU A 122 15.13 -3.04 -13.26
N GLU A 123 14.49 -3.93 -12.50
CA GLU A 123 13.07 -3.89 -12.21
C GLU A 123 12.75 -2.86 -11.13
N GLN A 124 11.61 -2.19 -11.27
CA GLN A 124 10.99 -1.42 -10.19
C GLN A 124 9.68 -2.10 -9.81
N PRO A 125 9.62 -2.85 -8.69
CA PRO A 125 8.41 -3.52 -8.25
C PRO A 125 7.28 -2.54 -7.91
N LEU A 126 6.05 -2.85 -8.32
CA LEU A 126 4.88 -2.07 -7.93
C LEU A 126 4.53 -2.27 -6.44
N LEU A 127 4.67 -3.50 -5.94
CA LEU A 127 4.47 -3.80 -4.52
C LEU A 127 5.53 -3.11 -3.67
N LEU A 128 5.12 -2.57 -2.51
CA LEU A 128 6.04 -2.12 -1.48
C LEU A 128 6.68 -3.32 -0.80
N ASP A 129 8.00 -3.30 -0.70
CA ASP A 129 8.76 -4.31 0.02
C ASP A 129 9.06 -3.81 1.44
N PRO A 130 8.52 -4.45 2.50
CA PRO A 130 8.78 -4.03 3.87
C PRO A 130 10.26 -4.18 4.29
N ALA A 131 11.08 -4.91 3.54
CA ALA A 131 12.52 -4.99 3.78
C ALA A 131 13.33 -3.89 3.06
N GLN A 132 12.73 -3.22 2.07
CA GLN A 132 13.39 -2.19 1.30
C GLN A 132 13.28 -0.86 2.05
N GLN A 133 14.42 -0.21 2.27
CA GLN A 133 14.45 1.10 2.91
C GLN A 133 13.62 2.11 2.10
N GLY A 134 12.77 2.87 2.78
CA GLY A 134 11.90 3.90 2.18
C GLY A 134 10.55 3.38 1.70
N ASP A 135 10.41 2.10 1.37
CA ASP A 135 9.13 1.54 0.92
C ASP A 135 8.04 1.60 2.03
N PRO A 136 8.32 1.23 3.29
CA PRO A 136 7.36 1.42 4.39
C PRO A 136 6.90 2.87 4.57
N ASP A 137 7.76 3.85 4.27
CA ASP A 137 7.47 5.28 4.44
C ASP A 137 6.45 5.80 3.41
N LEU A 138 6.20 5.05 2.34
CA LEU A 138 5.15 5.35 1.36
C LEU A 138 3.74 5.03 1.88
N LEU A 139 3.64 4.32 3.01
CA LEU A 139 2.39 3.93 3.65
C LEU A 139 2.15 4.71 4.94
N GLY A 140 0.91 5.11 5.18
CA GLY A 140 0.45 5.78 6.39
C GLY A 140 -0.91 5.23 6.85
N PHE A 141 -1.44 5.76 7.96
CA PHE A 141 -2.71 5.33 8.53
C PHE A 141 -3.58 6.52 8.88
N ASP A 142 -4.89 6.43 8.61
CA ASP A 142 -5.84 7.41 9.12
C ASP A 142 -6.36 7.04 10.53
N SER A 143 -7.09 7.97 11.16
CA SER A 143 -7.65 7.80 12.50
C SER A 143 -8.67 6.65 12.62
N TYR A 144 -9.10 6.06 11.50
CA TYR A 144 -10.01 4.92 11.48
C TYR A 144 -9.28 3.58 11.27
N GLY A 145 -7.94 3.57 11.33
CA GLY A 145 -7.13 2.36 11.22
C GLY A 145 -6.91 1.87 9.78
N TYR A 146 -7.36 2.65 8.79
CA TYR A 146 -7.12 2.30 7.39
C TYR A 146 -5.72 2.71 6.96
N ALA A 147 -5.03 1.80 6.28
CA ALA A 147 -3.85 2.10 5.51
C ALA A 147 -4.18 3.05 4.34
N ARG A 148 -3.29 4.01 4.12
CA ARG A 148 -3.33 5.05 3.09
C ARG A 148 -1.93 5.22 2.51
N ARG A 149 -1.80 5.84 1.34
CA ARG A 149 -0.52 6.43 0.96
C ARG A 149 -0.11 7.50 1.98
N SER A 150 1.19 7.62 2.24
CA SER A 150 1.73 8.72 3.03
C SER A 150 1.72 10.04 2.25
N ASN A 151 2.26 11.11 2.84
CA ASN A 151 2.45 12.39 2.16
C ASN A 151 3.72 12.45 1.32
N ALA A 152 4.44 11.33 1.16
CA ALA A 152 5.59 11.28 0.27
C ALA A 152 5.19 11.71 -1.16
N PRO A 153 6.04 12.50 -1.85
CA PRO A 153 5.83 12.80 -3.27
C PRO A 153 5.80 11.52 -4.11
N TYR A 154 5.07 11.56 -5.23
CA TYR A 154 5.15 10.48 -6.21
C TYR A 154 6.55 10.41 -6.81
N SER A 155 7.05 9.19 -6.98
CA SER A 155 8.27 9.00 -7.75
C SER A 155 8.05 9.33 -9.23
N PRO A 156 9.11 9.63 -10.01
CA PRO A 156 9.00 9.81 -11.45
C PRO A 156 8.36 8.62 -12.17
N ALA A 157 8.61 7.39 -11.70
CA ALA A 157 8.03 6.19 -12.25
C ALA A 157 6.52 6.10 -11.99
N GLU A 158 6.05 6.44 -10.78
CA GLU A 158 4.61 6.52 -10.49
C GLU A 158 3.92 7.61 -11.32
N ALA A 159 4.56 8.78 -11.43
CA ALA A 159 4.05 9.89 -12.24
C ALA A 159 3.97 9.52 -13.73
N GLN A 160 4.96 8.80 -14.25
CA GLN A 160 4.98 8.35 -15.64
C GLN A 160 3.96 7.24 -15.90
N SER A 161 3.83 6.28 -14.99
CA SER A 161 2.91 5.15 -15.15
C SER A 161 1.45 5.51 -14.82
N GLY A 162 1.21 6.63 -14.12
CA GLY A 162 -0.10 7.01 -13.61
C GLY A 162 -0.63 6.09 -12.50
N VAL A 163 0.26 5.40 -11.78
CA VAL A 163 -0.10 4.40 -10.76
C VAL A 163 0.64 4.70 -9.45
N CYS A 164 -0.07 4.60 -8.33
CA CYS A 164 0.54 4.73 -7.00
C CYS A 164 0.91 3.35 -6.42
N ARG A 165 2.17 3.16 -6.03
CA ARG A 165 2.66 1.91 -5.43
C ARG A 165 1.93 1.59 -4.12
N ALA A 166 1.73 2.59 -3.26
CA ALA A 166 1.10 2.39 -1.96
C ALA A 166 -0.36 1.93 -2.08
N ASP A 167 -1.16 2.60 -2.92
CA ASP A 167 -2.56 2.23 -3.13
C ASP A 167 -2.71 0.84 -3.75
N GLU A 168 -1.86 0.49 -4.71
CA GLU A 168 -1.86 -0.84 -5.32
C GLU A 168 -1.40 -1.92 -4.35
N THR A 169 -0.44 -1.62 -3.47
CA THR A 169 -0.02 -2.53 -2.40
C THR A 169 -1.15 -2.77 -1.41
N ILE A 170 -1.83 -1.70 -0.97
CA ILE A 170 -3.01 -1.78 -0.10
C ILE A 170 -4.10 -2.65 -0.74
N ARG A 171 -4.34 -2.48 -2.05
CA ARG A 171 -5.31 -3.25 -2.82
C ARG A 171 -4.94 -4.72 -2.94
N ILE A 172 -3.72 -5.03 -3.39
CA ILE A 172 -3.26 -6.39 -3.68
C ILE A 172 -3.15 -7.23 -2.41
N LEU A 173 -2.66 -6.63 -1.30
CA LEU A 173 -2.47 -7.32 -0.03
C LEU A 173 -3.68 -7.21 0.90
N ALA A 174 -4.75 -6.55 0.45
CA ALA A 174 -5.96 -6.30 1.22
C ALA A 174 -5.66 -5.67 2.60
N LEU A 175 -4.76 -4.68 2.65
CA LEU A 175 -4.30 -4.09 3.91
C LEU A 175 -5.41 -3.35 4.67
N ASN A 176 -6.57 -3.15 4.03
CA ASN A 176 -7.78 -2.56 4.60
C ASN A 176 -8.93 -3.57 4.73
N ALA A 177 -8.61 -4.85 4.92
CA ALA A 177 -9.59 -5.87 5.32
C ALA A 177 -10.24 -5.51 6.67
N THR A 178 -11.55 -5.77 6.80
CA THR A 178 -12.40 -5.29 7.91
C THR A 178 -11.80 -5.60 9.28
N GLN A 179 -11.41 -6.86 9.49
CA GLN A 179 -10.84 -7.32 10.77
C GLN A 179 -9.54 -6.60 11.14
N ILE A 180 -8.74 -6.19 10.15
CA ILE A 180 -7.45 -5.52 10.39
C ILE A 180 -7.68 -4.04 10.70
N THR A 181 -8.59 -3.38 9.99
CA THR A 181 -8.89 -1.96 10.21
C THR A 181 -9.47 -1.70 11.59
N GLU A 182 -10.35 -2.58 12.09
CA GLU A 182 -10.93 -2.45 13.42
C GLU A 182 -9.88 -2.57 14.53
N GLN A 183 -9.03 -3.61 14.45
CA GLN A 183 -7.94 -3.82 15.42
C GLN A 183 -6.91 -2.68 15.40
N ARG A 184 -6.56 -2.17 14.21
CA ARG A 184 -5.69 -0.99 14.11
C ARG A 184 -6.34 0.24 14.73
N ARG A 185 -7.62 0.50 14.46
CA ARG A 185 -8.34 1.64 15.05
C ARG A 185 -8.32 1.57 16.57
N GLU A 186 -8.62 0.41 17.15
CA GLU A 186 -8.59 0.21 18.60
C GLU A 186 -7.20 0.50 19.19
N LEU A 187 -6.14 -0.04 18.57
CA LEU A 187 -4.77 0.25 19.00
C LEU A 187 -4.42 1.73 18.86
N MET A 188 -4.81 2.37 17.76
CA MET A 188 -4.53 3.78 17.52
C MET A 188 -5.25 4.68 18.54
N THR A 189 -6.49 4.36 18.88
CA THR A 189 -7.23 5.03 19.97
C THR A 189 -6.53 4.85 21.31
N GLU A 190 -6.13 3.61 21.64
CA GLU A 190 -5.38 3.33 22.88
C GLU A 190 -4.07 4.14 22.95
N ILE A 191 -3.32 4.22 21.84
CA ILE A 191 -2.09 5.02 21.77
C ILE A 191 -2.39 6.51 21.99
N ALA A 192 -3.44 7.03 21.38
CA ALA A 192 -3.84 8.44 21.54
C ALA A 192 -4.22 8.75 22.99
N GLU A 193 -4.93 7.85 23.68
CA GLU A 193 -5.29 7.97 25.09
C GLU A 193 -4.05 7.90 26.00
N LEU A 194 -3.18 6.90 25.79
CA LEU A 194 -1.94 6.76 26.57
C LEU A 194 -1.01 7.96 26.40
N ALA A 195 -0.91 8.51 25.19
CA ALA A 195 -0.07 9.65 24.89
C ALA A 195 -0.53 10.94 25.61
N GLN A 196 -1.80 11.06 26.00
CA GLN A 196 -2.28 12.20 26.80
C GLN A 196 -1.79 12.16 28.26
N ILE A 197 -1.42 10.98 28.76
CA ILE A 197 -0.96 10.76 30.14
C ILE A 197 0.48 10.21 30.19
N SER A 198 1.29 10.53 29.17
CA SER A 198 2.63 9.95 28.99
C SER A 198 3.69 10.44 29.97
N SER A 199 3.35 11.29 30.94
CA SER A 199 4.27 11.76 31.99
C SER A 199 4.68 10.66 32.97
N LEU A 200 3.92 9.55 33.03
CA LEU A 200 4.24 8.40 33.86
C LEU A 200 5.21 7.44 33.13
N PRO A 201 6.36 7.06 33.73
CA PRO A 201 7.31 6.15 33.10
C PRO A 201 6.71 4.80 32.66
N THR A 202 5.73 4.28 33.42
CA THR A 202 5.03 3.03 33.08
C THR A 202 4.16 3.16 31.84
N VAL A 203 3.55 4.33 31.62
CA VAL A 203 2.77 4.64 30.41
C VAL A 203 3.71 4.79 29.21
N GLN A 204 4.82 5.51 29.38
CA GLN A 204 5.83 5.66 28.33
C GLN A 204 6.35 4.29 27.87
N ALA A 205 6.74 3.42 28.81
CA ALA A 205 7.17 2.06 28.49
C ALA A 205 6.09 1.23 27.77
N ARG A 206 4.79 1.46 28.06
CA ARG A 206 3.68 0.80 27.36
C ARG A 206 3.55 1.30 25.92
N ILE A 207 3.69 2.61 25.69
CA ILE A 207 3.71 3.20 24.34
C ILE A 207 4.89 2.64 23.56
N GLU A 208 6.09 2.68 24.14
CA GLU A 208 7.33 2.18 23.53
C GLU A 208 7.20 0.73 23.07
N ARG A 209 6.63 -0.16 23.92
CA ARG A 209 6.37 -1.55 23.52
C ARG A 209 5.41 -1.70 22.34
N LYS A 210 4.45 -0.80 22.18
CA LYS A 210 3.43 -0.87 21.11
C LYS A 210 3.89 -0.25 19.79
N VAL A 211 4.75 0.75 19.85
CA VAL A 211 5.36 1.36 18.65
C VAL A 211 6.65 0.65 18.22
N HIS A 212 7.17 -0.25 19.06
CA HIS A 212 8.38 -1.00 18.74
C HIS A 212 8.21 -1.76 17.41
N PRO A 213 9.20 -1.77 16.49
CA PRO A 213 9.08 -2.39 15.18
C PRO A 213 8.68 -3.87 15.19
N THR A 214 8.88 -4.58 16.31
CA THR A 214 8.50 -5.99 16.46
C THR A 214 7.06 -6.22 16.95
N ALA A 215 6.37 -5.15 17.36
CA ALA A 215 5.01 -5.24 17.87
C ALA A 215 3.99 -5.36 16.73
N PRO A 216 2.88 -6.09 16.93
CA PRO A 216 1.76 -6.10 16.00
C PRO A 216 1.24 -4.68 15.75
N TRP A 217 0.99 -4.36 14.49
CA TRP A 217 0.52 -3.05 14.03
C TRP A 217 1.35 -1.85 14.51
N SER A 218 2.65 -2.05 14.76
CA SER A 218 3.56 -1.00 15.21
C SER A 218 3.59 0.23 14.30
N SER A 219 3.40 0.05 13.00
CA SER A 219 3.35 1.15 12.04
C SER A 219 2.11 2.03 12.26
N ALA A 220 0.94 1.42 12.51
CA ALA A 220 -0.28 2.15 12.86
C ALA A 220 -0.17 2.84 14.23
N ALA A 221 0.42 2.14 15.23
CA ALA A 221 0.69 2.72 16.54
C ALA A 221 1.63 3.94 16.45
N THR A 222 2.68 3.84 15.64
CA THR A 222 3.63 4.95 15.40
C THR A 222 2.93 6.13 14.74
N ALA A 223 2.08 5.88 13.74
CA ALA A 223 1.29 6.92 13.09
C ALA A 223 0.35 7.64 14.07
N ALA A 224 -0.33 6.90 14.95
CA ALA A 224 -1.19 7.50 15.98
C ALA A 224 -0.41 8.35 16.99
N LEU A 225 0.75 7.86 17.44
CA LEU A 225 1.61 8.62 18.35
C LEU A 225 2.13 9.91 17.70
N ALA A 226 2.52 9.84 16.43
CA ALA A 226 2.97 11.00 15.66
C ALA A 226 1.85 12.04 15.51
N LEU A 227 0.63 11.60 15.19
CA LEU A 227 -0.55 12.47 15.10
C LEU A 227 -0.86 13.16 16.43
N GLN A 228 -0.85 12.42 17.54
CA GLN A 228 -1.11 13.00 18.86
C GLN A 228 -0.07 14.04 19.25
N ARG A 229 1.21 13.78 18.96
CA ARG A 229 2.30 14.75 19.19
C ARG A 229 2.11 16.01 18.34
N ALA A 230 1.71 15.86 17.08
CA ALA A 230 1.42 16.99 16.21
C ALA A 230 0.26 17.86 16.73
N CYS A 231 -0.81 17.23 17.25
CA CYS A 231 -1.95 17.94 17.83
C CYS A 231 -1.65 18.61 19.19
N ALA A 232 -0.67 18.11 19.95
CA ALA A 232 -0.31 18.63 21.27
C ALA A 232 0.67 19.81 21.23
N LEU A 233 1.26 20.12 20.07
CA LEU A 233 2.12 21.29 19.92
C LEU A 233 1.29 22.56 20.09
N PRO A 234 1.72 23.54 20.92
CA PRO A 234 1.04 24.82 21.03
C PRO A 234 0.95 25.48 19.66
N THR A 235 -0.26 25.81 19.22
CA THR A 235 -0.47 26.79 18.15
C THR A 235 -0.10 28.15 18.72
N ASP A 236 1.13 28.60 18.47
CA ASP A 236 1.52 29.97 18.80
C ASP A 236 0.60 30.94 18.02
N PRO A 237 -0.06 31.92 18.65
CA PRO A 237 -0.85 32.91 17.93
C PRO A 237 0.03 33.98 17.25
N ALA A 238 1.26 34.21 17.75
CA ALA A 238 2.22 35.19 17.23
C ALA A 238 3.21 34.54 16.25
N ALA A 239 3.53 33.27 16.47
CA ALA A 239 3.79 32.35 15.39
C ALA A 239 2.48 31.65 15.04
N GLN A 240 1.49 32.44 14.57
CA GLN A 240 0.87 32.00 13.34
C GLN A 240 2.06 31.52 12.52
N PRO A 241 2.14 30.24 12.13
CA PRO A 241 2.69 30.09 10.83
C PRO A 241 1.78 31.06 10.05
N GLU A 242 2.38 32.10 9.47
CA GLU A 242 2.46 31.98 8.03
C GLU A 242 2.68 30.48 7.82
N THR A 243 1.56 29.78 7.60
CA THR A 243 1.57 28.76 6.60
C THR A 243 1.93 29.57 5.37
N ALA A 244 3.20 30.00 5.27
CA ALA A 244 4.09 29.30 4.45
C ALA A 244 3.61 27.81 4.44
N LEU A 245 2.71 27.38 3.55
CA LEU A 245 2.84 27.71 2.14
C LEU A 245 4.28 28.15 1.88
N SER A 246 5.26 27.34 2.30
CA SER A 246 6.34 27.20 1.36
C SER A 246 5.57 26.70 0.11
N ALA A 247 5.20 27.46 -0.93
CA ALA A 247 5.72 28.72 -1.49
C ALA A 247 7.20 28.97 -1.12
N THR A 248 8.05 27.96 -1.09
CA THR A 248 8.15 27.00 -2.18
C THR A 248 8.47 25.58 -1.63
N THR A 249 7.44 24.78 -1.31
CA THR A 249 7.33 23.61 -2.18
C THR A 249 7.18 24.29 -3.51
N VAL A 250 8.17 24.17 -4.38
CA VAL A 250 7.78 24.10 -5.77
C VAL A 250 6.74 22.98 -5.71
N PHE A 251 5.46 23.37 -5.60
CA PHE A 251 4.32 22.57 -5.99
C PHE A 251 4.85 22.11 -7.32
N ASP A 252 5.29 20.85 -7.34
CA ASP A 252 5.95 20.38 -8.52
C ASP A 252 4.87 20.55 -9.58
N ARG A 253 5.06 21.56 -10.43
CA ARG A 253 4.09 21.92 -11.46
C ARG A 253 4.06 20.80 -12.49
N HIS A 254 4.84 19.73 -12.30
CA HIS A 254 4.45 18.39 -12.67
C HIS A 254 3.14 17.97 -11.97
N ARG A 255 2.06 18.55 -12.50
CA ARG A 255 0.67 18.13 -12.32
C ARG A 255 0.61 16.60 -12.29
N SER A 256 0.36 16.06 -11.10
CA SER A 256 0.25 14.63 -10.84
C SER A 256 -0.65 13.94 -11.88
N ASN A 257 -0.08 13.01 -12.65
CA ASN A 257 -0.84 12.10 -13.50
C ASN A 257 -1.36 10.87 -12.72
N VAL A 258 -1.19 10.88 -11.40
CA VAL A 258 -1.49 9.73 -10.52
C VAL A 258 -2.82 9.93 -9.79
N ASP A 259 -3.12 11.15 -9.36
CA ASP A 259 -4.31 11.48 -8.58
C ASP A 259 -5.01 12.77 -9.05
N LEU A 260 -6.22 13.00 -8.51
CA LEU A 260 -7.07 14.12 -8.91
C LEU A 260 -6.79 15.42 -8.16
N ARG A 261 -5.88 15.41 -7.18
CA ARG A 261 -5.71 16.53 -6.24
C ARG A 261 -5.42 17.86 -6.94
N ASN A 262 -4.60 17.84 -7.98
CA ASN A 262 -4.27 19.05 -8.75
C ASN A 262 -5.37 19.50 -9.72
N LEU A 263 -6.40 18.69 -9.94
CA LEU A 263 -7.52 19.02 -10.84
C LEU A 263 -8.73 19.56 -10.06
N LEU A 264 -8.73 19.47 -8.72
CA LEU A 264 -9.84 19.91 -7.88
C LEU A 264 -10.11 21.40 -7.97
N GLU A 265 -9.09 22.22 -8.24
CA GLU A 265 -9.22 23.67 -8.41
C GLU A 265 -10.07 24.07 -9.63
N HIS A 266 -10.29 23.14 -10.55
CA HIS A 266 -11.10 23.34 -11.75
C HIS A 266 -12.54 22.84 -11.61
N LEU A 267 -12.93 22.36 -10.42
CA LEU A 267 -14.27 21.86 -10.12
C LEU A 267 -15.07 22.87 -9.30
N ASP A 268 -16.40 22.80 -9.39
CA ASP A 268 -17.28 23.65 -8.59
C ASP A 268 -17.11 23.32 -7.08
N PRO A 269 -16.82 24.32 -6.22
CA PRO A 269 -16.58 24.06 -4.80
C PRO A 269 -17.79 23.51 -4.04
N ALA A 270 -19.02 23.87 -4.44
CA ALA A 270 -20.24 23.39 -3.79
C ALA A 270 -20.53 21.94 -4.18
N GLU A 271 -20.35 21.58 -5.46
CA GLU A 271 -20.43 20.18 -5.91
C GLU A 271 -19.35 19.32 -5.25
N LEU A 272 -18.11 19.82 -5.15
CA LEU A 272 -17.01 19.12 -4.51
C LEU A 272 -17.26 18.92 -3.00
N ALA A 273 -17.87 19.90 -2.32
CA ALA A 273 -18.27 19.77 -0.92
C ALA A 273 -19.37 18.72 -0.71
N ALA A 274 -20.31 18.59 -1.65
CA ALA A 274 -21.33 17.54 -1.64
C ALA A 274 -20.76 16.16 -2.02
N GLY A 275 -19.65 16.13 -2.75
CA GLY A 275 -19.08 14.95 -3.37
C GLY A 275 -19.65 14.74 -4.76
N ILE A 276 -18.77 14.61 -5.75
CA ILE A 276 -19.19 14.58 -7.16
C ILE A 276 -19.34 13.13 -7.61
N PRO A 277 -20.54 12.69 -8.05
CA PRO A 277 -20.72 11.35 -8.59
C PRO A 277 -19.86 11.14 -9.84
N LEU A 278 -19.18 10.00 -9.89
CA LEU A 278 -18.49 9.54 -11.10
C LEU A 278 -19.34 8.45 -11.77
N THR A 279 -19.46 8.55 -13.09
CA THR A 279 -20.17 7.58 -13.93
C THR A 279 -19.17 6.76 -14.74
N ILE A 280 -19.67 5.71 -15.42
CA ILE A 280 -18.89 4.93 -16.38
C ILE A 280 -19.72 4.71 -17.64
N HIS A 281 -19.05 4.56 -18.78
CA HIS A 281 -19.71 4.53 -20.09
C HIS A 281 -20.63 3.29 -20.29
N TYR A 282 -20.36 2.16 -19.62
CA TYR A 282 -20.98 0.86 -19.93
C TYR A 282 -21.77 0.20 -18.78
N LYS A 283 -21.85 0.79 -17.57
CA LYS A 283 -22.60 0.21 -16.44
C LYS A 283 -23.10 1.31 -15.49
N LYS A 284 -24.42 1.47 -15.34
CA LYS A 284 -25.00 2.52 -14.48
C LYS A 284 -24.92 2.23 -12.98
N ASP A 285 -24.52 1.03 -12.57
CA ASP A 285 -24.63 0.58 -11.17
C ASP A 285 -23.35 0.76 -10.33
N VAL A 286 -22.24 1.21 -10.93
CA VAL A 286 -21.03 1.50 -10.14
C VAL A 286 -21.21 2.85 -9.45
N ARG A 287 -21.48 2.81 -8.14
CA ARG A 287 -21.54 4.00 -7.30
C ARG A 287 -20.12 4.42 -6.91
N ALA A 288 -19.62 5.46 -7.57
CA ALA A 288 -18.36 6.12 -7.23
C ALA A 288 -18.59 7.61 -6.97
N VAL A 289 -17.88 8.15 -5.97
CA VAL A 289 -17.98 9.57 -5.59
C VAL A 289 -16.57 10.13 -5.42
N LEU A 290 -16.25 11.17 -6.20
CA LEU A 290 -15.07 12.00 -6.00
C LEU A 290 -15.27 12.87 -4.75
N GLN A 291 -14.35 12.73 -3.80
CA GLN A 291 -14.36 13.47 -2.55
C GLN A 291 -13.53 14.76 -2.66
N ARG A 292 -13.78 15.70 -1.74
CA ARG A 292 -13.11 17.02 -1.68
C ARG A 292 -11.59 17.00 -1.54
N ASP A 293 -11.01 15.86 -1.21
CA ASP A 293 -9.56 15.67 -1.08
C ASP A 293 -8.96 14.92 -2.27
N GLY A 294 -9.72 14.75 -3.35
CA GLY A 294 -9.27 14.13 -4.60
C GLY A 294 -9.28 12.62 -4.59
N ARG A 295 -9.74 12.01 -3.50
CA ARG A 295 -9.90 10.56 -3.41
C ARG A 295 -11.26 10.13 -3.95
N ILE A 296 -11.34 8.90 -4.45
CA ILE A 296 -12.56 8.33 -5.00
C ILE A 296 -13.10 7.28 -4.04
N ASN A 297 -14.32 7.48 -3.56
CA ASN A 297 -15.04 6.47 -2.80
C ASN A 297 -15.75 5.52 -3.76
N VAL A 298 -15.45 4.23 -3.65
CA VAL A 298 -16.08 3.14 -4.40
C VAL A 298 -16.55 2.12 -3.38
N LEU A 299 -17.86 1.82 -3.37
CA LEU A 299 -18.45 0.82 -2.48
C LEU A 299 -18.09 1.04 -0.98
N GLY A 300 -18.06 2.29 -0.53
CA GLY A 300 -17.75 2.64 0.86
C GLY A 300 -16.25 2.66 1.20
N ARG A 301 -15.37 2.36 0.25
CA ARG A 301 -13.91 2.43 0.42
C ARG A 301 -13.31 3.54 -0.41
N THR A 302 -12.40 4.31 0.18
CA THR A 302 -11.77 5.45 -0.48
C THR A 302 -10.38 5.08 -1.00
N TRP A 303 -10.10 5.45 -2.26
CA TRP A 303 -8.86 5.18 -2.99
C TRP A 303 -8.21 6.48 -3.45
N GLY A 304 -6.88 6.57 -3.38
CA GLY A 304 -6.13 7.79 -3.70
C GLY A 304 -5.96 8.05 -5.19
N THR A 305 -6.04 7.01 -6.03
CA THR A 305 -5.90 7.14 -7.49
C THR A 305 -7.13 6.69 -8.27
N PRO A 306 -7.41 7.31 -9.44
CA PRO A 306 -8.44 6.84 -10.36
C PRO A 306 -8.26 5.36 -10.74
N THR A 307 -7.03 4.95 -11.03
CA THR A 307 -6.71 3.60 -11.49
C THR A 307 -6.97 2.55 -10.42
N SER A 308 -6.51 2.75 -9.19
CA SER A 308 -6.80 1.82 -8.08
C SER A 308 -8.30 1.73 -7.80
N ALA A 309 -9.01 2.87 -7.82
CA ALA A 309 -10.46 2.90 -7.67
C ALA A 309 -11.18 2.08 -8.76
N ALA A 310 -10.76 2.24 -10.02
CA ALA A 310 -11.33 1.51 -11.15
C ALA A 310 -11.08 0.00 -11.06
N ARG A 311 -9.84 -0.40 -10.75
CA ARG A 311 -9.44 -1.81 -10.58
C ARG A 311 -10.27 -2.52 -9.52
N VAL A 312 -10.61 -1.81 -8.42
CA VAL A 312 -11.48 -2.35 -7.36
C VAL A 312 -12.93 -2.41 -7.80
N ALA A 313 -13.42 -1.40 -8.53
CA ALA A 313 -14.79 -1.36 -9.03
C ALA A 313 -15.12 -2.53 -9.98
N ILE A 314 -14.14 -2.96 -10.79
CA ILE A 314 -14.36 -4.00 -11.81
C ILE A 314 -13.69 -5.34 -11.49
N GLY A 315 -12.75 -5.37 -10.54
CA GLY A 315 -12.02 -6.58 -10.15
C GLY A 315 -10.94 -7.06 -11.14
N SER A 316 -10.48 -6.19 -12.04
CA SER A 316 -9.45 -6.43 -13.07
C SER A 316 -8.27 -5.49 -12.86
N ASP A 317 -7.05 -5.95 -13.18
CA ASP A 317 -5.84 -5.13 -13.16
C ASP A 317 -5.64 -4.36 -14.49
N ASP A 318 -6.31 -4.79 -15.56
CA ASP A 318 -6.27 -4.22 -16.91
C ASP A 318 -7.36 -3.15 -17.10
N VAL A 319 -7.18 -2.02 -16.41
CA VAL A 319 -8.01 -0.83 -16.58
C VAL A 319 -7.20 0.42 -16.26
N ASP A 320 -7.33 1.44 -17.11
CA ASP A 320 -6.90 2.79 -16.81
C ASP A 320 -8.07 3.56 -16.16
N GLY A 321 -7.87 4.01 -14.92
CA GLY A 321 -8.89 4.76 -14.21
C GLY A 321 -9.20 6.12 -14.82
N TRP A 322 -8.27 6.71 -15.56
CA TRP A 322 -8.45 8.02 -16.18
C TRP A 322 -9.45 7.97 -17.33
N ASP A 323 -9.42 6.92 -18.13
CA ASP A 323 -10.40 6.70 -19.21
C ASP A 323 -11.69 6.06 -18.69
N PHE A 324 -11.59 5.30 -17.61
CA PHE A 324 -12.71 4.56 -17.03
C PHE A 324 -13.77 5.46 -16.39
N TRP A 325 -13.34 6.39 -15.54
CA TRP A 325 -14.25 7.26 -14.80
C TRP A 325 -14.66 8.46 -15.63
N ARG A 326 -15.95 8.80 -15.59
CA ARG A 326 -16.52 10.00 -16.20
C ARG A 326 -17.03 10.95 -15.13
N LEU A 327 -16.83 12.22 -15.40
CA LEU A 327 -17.20 13.35 -14.56
C LEU A 327 -18.14 14.24 -15.36
N THR A 328 -19.23 14.67 -14.74
CA THR A 328 -20.15 15.65 -15.33
C THR A 328 -19.93 16.99 -14.65
N THR A 329 -19.44 17.97 -15.40
CA THR A 329 -19.24 19.36 -14.95
C THR A 329 -20.06 20.30 -15.81
N ALA A 330 -20.86 21.18 -15.21
CA ALA A 330 -21.69 22.15 -15.94
C ALA A 330 -22.56 21.50 -17.05
N GLY A 331 -23.07 20.29 -16.81
CA GLY A 331 -23.90 19.54 -17.77
C GLY A 331 -23.14 18.84 -18.90
N VAL A 332 -21.81 18.91 -18.93
CA VAL A 332 -20.96 18.22 -19.91
C VAL A 332 -20.29 17.02 -19.25
N GLU A 333 -20.57 15.82 -19.76
CA GLU A 333 -19.91 14.58 -19.33
C GLU A 333 -18.63 14.34 -20.14
N GLN A 334 -17.53 14.05 -19.45
CA GLN A 334 -16.21 13.77 -20.04
C GLN A 334 -15.44 12.75 -19.20
N SER A 335 -14.45 12.06 -19.77
CA SER A 335 -13.57 11.19 -18.97
C SER A 335 -12.67 12.04 -18.07
N LEU A 336 -12.13 11.43 -17.00
CA LEU A 336 -11.08 12.09 -16.21
C LEU A 336 -9.82 12.36 -17.06
N ALA A 337 -9.52 11.53 -18.05
CA ALA A 337 -8.43 11.74 -19.00
C ALA A 337 -8.65 13.00 -19.85
N ASP A 338 -9.84 13.17 -20.43
CA ASP A 338 -10.21 14.35 -21.22
C ASP A 338 -10.21 15.61 -20.34
N PHE A 339 -10.75 15.50 -19.13
CA PHE A 339 -10.74 16.58 -18.15
C PHE A 339 -9.31 16.99 -17.81
N ARG A 340 -8.44 16.02 -17.51
CA ARG A 340 -7.02 16.27 -17.25
C ARG A 340 -6.36 16.94 -18.45
N ALA A 341 -6.53 16.43 -19.67
CA ALA A 341 -5.90 16.99 -20.86
C ALA A 341 -6.29 18.46 -21.12
N LYS A 342 -7.53 18.85 -20.81
CA LYS A 342 -8.02 20.24 -20.94
C LYS A 342 -7.37 21.20 -19.94
N HIS A 343 -7.07 20.72 -18.75
CA HIS A 343 -6.58 21.52 -17.63
C HIS A 343 -5.07 21.35 -17.37
N THR A 344 -4.47 20.34 -18.00
CA THR A 344 -3.06 19.95 -17.93
C THR A 344 -2.45 19.81 -19.34
N PRO A 345 -2.36 20.91 -20.12
CA PRO A 345 -1.69 20.88 -21.43
C PRO A 345 -0.17 20.79 -21.29
#